data_AF-A0A2U3QU12-F1
#
_entry.id   AF-A0A2U3QU12-F1
#
_cell.length_a   1.000
_cell.length_b   1.000
_cell.length_c   1.000
_cell.angle_alpha   90.00
_cell.angle_beta   90.00
_cell.angle_gamma   90.00
#
_symmetry.space_group_name_H-M   'P 1'
#
loop_
_entity.id
_entity.type
_entity.pdbx_description
1 polymer ?
#
loop_
_entity_poly.entity_id
_entity_poly.type
_entity_poly.pdbx_seq_one_letter_code
_entity_poly.pdbx_strand_id
1 'polypeptide(L)'
;MKFVKYITAVLLLTLLNTAIASKRNNNQPVTSEILMQDKARLAEKHFYVGVSFLKLNKYQEAIENFDLAIKYNPNLSEAYNNKGFCLGKLGQL
;
A
#
# COMPACT_ATOMS: atom_id res chain seq x y z
N MET A 1 6.06 -47.38 -8.74
CA MET A 1 6.83 -46.20 -9.21
C MET A 1 5.97 -45.04 -9.78
N LYS A 2 4.63 -45.09 -9.79
CA LYS A 2 3.77 -43.98 -10.27
C LYS A 2 3.61 -42.83 -9.25
N PHE A 3 3.61 -43.14 -7.96
CA PHE A 3 3.42 -42.18 -6.87
C PHE A 3 4.57 -41.16 -6.72
N VAL A 4 5.82 -41.60 -6.87
CA VAL A 4 7.01 -40.73 -6.81
C VAL A 4 7.03 -39.73 -7.99
N LYS A 5 6.54 -40.14 -9.17
CA LYS A 5 6.39 -39.27 -10.34
C LYS A 5 5.34 -38.18 -10.11
N TYR A 6 4.29 -38.47 -9.34
CA TYR A 6 3.25 -37.50 -9.00
C TYR A 6 3.77 -36.45 -7.99
N ILE A 7 4.45 -36.90 -6.93
CA ILE A 7 5.02 -35.99 -5.93
C ILE A 7 6.04 -35.04 -6.56
N THR A 8 6.92 -35.57 -7.42
CA THR A 8 7.91 -34.75 -8.14
C THR A 8 7.26 -33.77 -9.11
N ALA A 9 6.18 -34.15 -9.80
CA ALA A 9 5.43 -33.24 -10.66
C ALA A 9 4.76 -32.10 -9.88
N VAL A 10 4.15 -32.40 -8.73
CA VAL A 10 3.52 -31.37 -7.86
C VAL A 10 4.57 -30.41 -7.28
N LEU A 11 5.72 -30.94 -6.86
CA LEU A 11 6.82 -30.13 -6.33
C LEU A 11 7.44 -29.21 -7.39
N LEU A 12 7.56 -29.69 -8.63
CA LEU A 12 8.02 -28.87 -9.75
C LEU A 12 7.01 -27.76 -10.09
N LEU A 13 5.71 -28.05 -10.00
CA LEU A 13 4.65 -27.05 -10.25
C LEU A 13 4.66 -25.95 -9.18
N THR A 14 4.86 -26.29 -7.91
CA THR A 14 4.91 -25.29 -6.82
C THR A 14 6.17 -24.44 -6.92
N LEU A 15 7.32 -25.04 -7.24
CA LEU A 15 8.57 -24.32 -7.51
C LEU A 15 8.48 -23.42 -8.75
N LEU A 16 7.76 -23.86 -9.78
CA LEU A 16 7.49 -23.03 -10.97
C LEU A 16 6.62 -21.81 -10.61
N ASN A 17 5.56 -21.99 -9.82
CA ASN A 17 4.70 -20.89 -9.37
C ASN A 17 5.45 -19.87 -8.50
N THR A 18 6.34 -20.31 -7.60
CA THR A 18 7.15 -19.39 -6.78
C THR A 18 8.27 -18.71 -7.58
N ALA A 19 8.85 -19.40 -8.57
CA ALA A 19 9.82 -18.81 -9.49
C ALA A 19 9.17 -17.77 -10.42
N ILE A 20 7.94 -17.99 -10.88
CA ILE A 20 7.16 -17.00 -11.65
C ILE A 20 6.83 -15.77 -10.79
N ALA A 21 6.49 -15.95 -9.51
CA ALA A 21 6.26 -14.84 -8.58
C ALA A 21 7.54 -14.00 -8.32
N SER A 22 8.71 -14.64 -8.33
CA SER A 22 10.02 -13.97 -8.17
C SER A 22 10.51 -13.29 -9.45
N LYS A 23 10.19 -13.85 -10.64
CA LYS A 23 10.56 -13.30 -11.96
C LYS A 23 9.51 -12.34 -12.53
N ARG A 24 8.69 -11.71 -11.68
CA ARG A 24 7.79 -10.62 -12.07
C ARG A 24 8.60 -9.33 -12.32
N ASN A 25 9.47 -9.39 -13.34
CA ASN A 25 10.13 -8.23 -13.94
C ASN A 25 9.57 -8.09 -15.37
N ASN A 26 8.76 -7.04 -15.54
CA ASN A 26 8.44 -6.28 -16.75
C ASN A 26 8.10 -7.07 -18.03
N ASN A 27 6.80 -7.34 -18.29
CA ASN A 27 6.15 -7.41 -19.64
C ASN A 27 4.74 -8.05 -19.68
N GLN A 28 4.11 -8.35 -18.53
CA GLN A 28 2.63 -8.29 -18.46
C GLN A 28 2.26 -6.81 -18.58
N PRO A 29 1.15 -6.41 -19.22
CA PRO A 29 0.80 -5.00 -19.21
C PRO A 29 0.61 -4.68 -17.73
N VAL A 30 1.47 -3.81 -17.18
CA VAL A 30 1.47 -3.36 -15.78
C VAL A 30 0.19 -2.53 -15.65
N THR A 31 -0.93 -3.23 -15.68
CA THR A 31 -2.23 -2.72 -16.06
C THR A 31 -2.86 -2.21 -14.81
N SER A 32 -3.33 -0.96 -14.86
CA SER A 32 -4.21 -0.27 -13.91
C SER A 32 -4.27 -0.81 -12.48
N GLU A 33 -4.74 -2.03 -12.26
CA GLU A 33 -4.81 -2.73 -10.97
C GLU A 33 -3.51 -2.72 -10.16
N ILE A 34 -2.35 -3.11 -10.73
CA ILE A 34 -1.08 -3.12 -9.97
C ILE A 34 -0.67 -1.69 -9.58
N LEU A 35 -0.79 -0.74 -10.52
CA LEU A 35 -0.48 0.66 -10.27
C LEU A 35 -1.45 1.29 -9.26
N MET A 36 -2.73 0.92 -9.30
CA MET A 36 -3.75 1.32 -8.34
C MET A 36 -3.44 0.73 -6.96
N GLN A 37 -2.99 -0.52 -6.89
CA GLN A 37 -2.57 -1.18 -5.66
C GLN A 37 -1.32 -0.52 -5.06
N ASP A 38 -0.34 -0.16 -5.89
CA ASP A 38 0.86 0.55 -5.47
C ASP A 38 0.52 1.96 -4.92
N LYS A 39 -0.35 2.69 -5.61
CA LYS A 39 -0.87 3.98 -5.13
C LYS A 39 -1.64 3.83 -3.82
N ALA A 40 -2.52 2.83 -3.71
CA ALA A 40 -3.28 2.56 -2.50
C ALA A 40 -2.37 2.24 -1.32
N ARG A 41 -1.34 1.41 -1.53
CA ARG A 41 -0.34 1.09 -0.50
C ARG A 41 0.48 2.30 -0.08
N LEU A 42 0.82 3.18 -1.02
CA LEU A 42 1.54 4.41 -0.72
C LEU A 42 0.65 5.40 0.06
N ALA A 43 -0.64 5.48 -0.29
CA ALA A 43 -1.62 6.25 0.47
C ALA A 43 -1.74 5.76 1.92
N GLU A 44 -1.90 4.45 2.11
CA GLU A 44 -1.99 3.80 3.41
C GLU A 44 -0.72 4.02 4.26
N LYS A 45 0.46 3.89 3.66
CA LYS A 45 1.73 4.18 4.33
C LYS A 45 1.75 5.62 4.87
N HIS A 46 1.44 6.60 4.03
CA HIS A 46 1.43 8.00 4.45
C HIS A 46 0.35 8.29 5.49
N PHE A 47 -0.83 7.66 5.36
CA PHE A 47 -1.89 7.75 6.36
C PHE A 47 -1.40 7.31 7.74
N TYR A 48 -0.77 6.14 7.86
CA TYR A 48 -0.27 5.65 9.16
C TYR A 48 0.88 6.48 9.71
N VAL A 49 1.75 7.03 8.86
CA VAL A 49 2.78 7.98 9.30
C VAL A 49 2.12 9.27 9.84
N GLY A 50 1.10 9.79 9.16
CA GLY A 50 0.31 10.94 9.62
C GLY A 50 -0.37 10.68 10.96
N VAL A 51 -0.98 9.51 11.14
CA VAL A 51 -1.56 9.08 12.43
C VAL A 51 -0.50 9.01 13.53
N SER A 52 0.72 8.59 13.20
CA SER A 52 1.82 8.51 14.16
C SER A 52 2.25 9.91 14.62
N PHE A 53 2.38 10.87 13.69
CA PHE A 53 2.64 12.27 14.02
C PHE A 53 1.50 12.92 14.81
N LEU A 54 0.24 12.62 14.44
CA LEU A 54 -0.95 13.08 15.16
C LEU A 54 -0.92 12.63 16.63
N LYS A 55 -0.58 11.36 16.90
CA LYS A 55 -0.42 10.84 18.27
C LYS A 55 0.71 11.52 19.06
N LEU A 56 1.70 12.08 18.36
CA LEU A 56 2.79 12.86 18.94
C LEU A 56 2.46 14.36 19.03
N ASN A 57 1.23 14.77 18.71
CA ASN A 57 0.79 16.17 18.62
C ASN A 57 1.60 17.02 17.62
N LYS A 58 2.28 16.37 16.67
CA LYS A 58 3.04 17.00 15.59
C LYS A 58 2.12 17.26 14.41
N TYR A 59 1.26 18.27 14.57
CA TYR A 59 0.12 18.47 13.67
C TYR A 59 0.54 18.87 12.24
N GLN A 60 1.61 19.64 12.08
CA GLN A 60 2.08 20.06 10.75
C GLN A 60 2.59 18.87 9.94
N GLU A 61 3.45 18.03 10.54
CA GLU A 61 3.97 16.81 9.90
C GLU A 61 2.86 15.78 9.65
N ALA A 62 1.84 15.75 10.51
CA ALA A 62 0.65 14.94 10.29
C ALA A 62 -0.12 15.41 9.05
N ILE A 63 -0.35 16.73 8.90
CA ILE A 63 -1.01 17.32 7.72
C ILE A 63 -0.27 16.98 6.44
N GLU A 64 1.05 17.16 6.40
CA GLU A 64 1.88 16.84 5.22
C GLU A 64 1.72 15.37 4.79
N ASN A 65 1.65 14.45 5.75
CA ASN A 65 1.44 13.04 5.45
C ASN A 65 0.00 12.72 5.04
N PHE A 66 -1.00 13.38 5.61
CA PHE A 66 -2.38 13.25 5.14
C PHE A 66 -2.56 13.81 3.72
N ASP A 67 -1.86 14.89 3.36
CA ASP A 67 -1.83 15.42 1.99
C ASP A 67 -1.24 14.44 0.99
N LEU A 68 -0.15 13.77 1.36
CA LEU A 68 0.41 12.69 0.54
C LEU A 68 -0.55 11.50 0.43
N ALA A 69 -1.21 11.11 1.53
CA ALA A 69 -2.20 10.04 1.50
C ALA A 69 -3.35 10.36 0.54
N ILE A 70 -3.88 11.59 0.59
CA ILE A 70 -4.93 12.11 -0.31
C ILE A 70 -4.43 12.15 -1.76
N LYS A 71 -3.19 12.58 -2.00
CA LYS A 71 -2.60 12.61 -3.35
C LYS A 71 -2.58 11.23 -4.01
N TYR A 72 -2.31 10.18 -3.25
CA TYR A 72 -2.25 8.82 -3.78
C TYR A 72 -3.60 8.09 -3.78
N ASN A 73 -4.48 8.40 -2.82
CA ASN A 73 -5.85 7.94 -2.80
C ASN A 73 -6.81 9.09 -2.42
N PRO A 74 -7.35 9.80 -3.42
CA PRO A 74 -8.28 10.91 -3.18
C PRO A 74 -9.59 10.52 -2.50
N ASN A 75 -9.91 9.22 -2.44
CA ASN A 75 -11.12 8.69 -1.83
C ASN A 75 -10.89 8.22 -0.37
N LEU A 76 -9.69 8.39 0.18
CA LEU A 76 -9.38 8.02 1.56
C LEU A 76 -9.97 9.05 2.55
N SER A 77 -11.25 8.88 2.88
CA SER A 77 -12.02 9.80 3.71
C SER A 77 -11.39 10.09 5.08
N GLU A 78 -10.74 9.09 5.66
CA GLU A 78 -10.08 9.15 6.96
C GLU A 78 -8.90 10.11 6.96
N ALA A 79 -8.21 10.25 5.81
CA ALA A 79 -7.11 11.22 5.68
C ALA A 79 -7.62 12.67 5.74
N TYR A 80 -8.77 12.97 5.12
CA TYR A 80 -9.40 14.30 5.21
C TYR A 80 -9.88 14.60 6.63
N ASN A 81 -10.54 13.64 7.28
CA ASN A 81 -11.02 13.82 8.65
C ASN A 81 -9.87 14.11 9.61
N ASN A 82 -8.79 13.35 9.53
CA ASN A 82 -7.63 13.58 10.38
C ASN A 82 -6.89 14.87 10.04
N LYS A 83 -6.81 15.25 8.75
CA LYS A 83 -6.28 16.56 8.34
C LYS A 83 -7.10 17.71 8.93
N GLY A 84 -8.42 17.64 8.84
CA GLY A 84 -9.33 18.64 9.42
C GLY A 84 -9.17 18.76 10.94
N PHE A 85 -9.02 17.63 11.63
CA PHE A 85 -8.69 17.62 13.05
C PHE A 85 -7.36 18.35 13.34
N CYS A 86 -6.30 18.06 12.59
CA CYS A 86 -5.00 18.73 12.75
C CYS A 86 -5.10 20.24 12.49
N LEU A 87 -5.81 20.66 11.44
CA LEU A 87 -6.04 22.08 11.13
C LEU A 87 -6.79 22.78 12.26
N GLY A 88 -7.81 22.14 12.83
CA GLY A 88 -8.51 22.66 13.99
C GLY A 88 -7.63 22.79 15.23
N LYS A 89 -6.66 21.88 15.43
CA LYS A 89 -5.66 21.98 16.51
C LYS A 89 -4.66 23.12 16.30
N LEU A 90 -4.35 23.45 15.06
CA LEU A 90 -3.47 24.58 14.70
C LEU A 90 -4.22 25.93 14.60
N GLY A 91 -5.56 25.93 14.65
CA GLY A 91 -6.36 27.13 14.40
C GLY A 91 -6.35 27.57 12.93
N GLN A 92 -6.10 26.65 12.00
CA GLN A 92 -5.99 26.88 10.55
C GLN A 92 -7.20 26.28 9.79
N LEU A 93 -8.35 26.18 10.45
CA LEU A 93 -9.60 25.67 9.88
C LEU A 93 -10.10 26.54 8.72
#